data_AF-A0A414NZK2-F1
#
_entry.id   AF-A0A414NZK2-F1
#
_cell.length_a   1.000
_cell.length_b   1.000
_cell.length_c   1.000
_cell.angle_alpha   90.00
_cell.angle_beta   90.00
_cell.angle_gamma   90.00
#
_symmetry.space_group_name_H-M   'P 1'
#
loop_
_entity.id
_entity.type
_entity.pdbx_description
1 polymer ?
#
loop_
_entity_poly.entity_id
_entity_poly.type
_entity_poly.pdbx_seq_one_letter_code
_entity_poly.pdbx_strand_id
1 'polypeptide(L)'
;MSEQFIIRFEGRPGELTIGDMKKISGHVSGRTFASIIDHLGLEANPREAKVGAVTDAIQETIRLTPELLPFKTKGVLLAVSSYEALERNRYRIAPVNQRIEGILDGGHNTLAIGMYILSKALEANEQKISHKVKNWDEFKVSWKTNHDIVEEYLIQEKGKAESPIDFLIPVELQVPADMNDTTGVRNFRNHLFDICESRNNNVELQLSAKVHQNGYFNELELMMREHNENIADRIEWKTNDGGAVKVQDLIALSWIPLQLVNPVREAKDPKKIFNPSEFKETYMYSSKGQCLKLFERLMSSPDVSEKSAGDYTKDIINEEVKSSFKITTILPELYDYIYARFADLYNGNDGSFGRIGAVKKLNNKTKNKKTPFDGEPIKSDVNISPDGFILPLFYGLQALLEKKKINGKTIIDWATDPKIFLDKHLSNIMGEYKGLFALCDYDPQKVGKAEQCYKNALNSFKMALMQDKIAK
;
A
#
# COMPACT_ATOMS: atom_id res chain seq x y z
N MET A 1 -17.34 -4.90 23.66
CA MET A 1 -18.21 -5.88 23.00
C MET A 1 -18.36 -5.42 21.56
N SER A 2 -18.10 -6.28 20.57
CA SER A 2 -18.38 -5.95 19.17
C SER A 2 -19.87 -5.63 19.01
N GLU A 3 -20.21 -4.53 18.35
CA GLU A 3 -21.61 -4.21 18.05
C GLU A 3 -22.21 -5.33 17.20
N GLN A 4 -23.39 -5.79 17.59
CA GLN A 4 -24.14 -6.83 16.88
C GLN A 4 -25.21 -6.16 16.04
N PHE A 5 -25.39 -6.64 14.81
CA PHE A 5 -26.47 -6.15 13.94
C PHE A 5 -27.09 -7.31 13.15
N ILE A 6 -28.25 -7.05 12.54
CA ILE A 6 -29.02 -8.07 11.82
C ILE A 6 -29.00 -7.75 10.33
N ILE A 7 -28.56 -8.72 9.53
CA ILE A 7 -28.77 -8.72 8.08
C ILE A 7 -30.03 -9.53 7.80
N ARG A 8 -30.94 -8.96 7.02
CA ARG A 8 -32.13 -9.64 6.49
C ARG A 8 -32.00 -9.81 4.98
N PHE A 9 -32.07 -11.05 4.52
CA PHE A 9 -32.19 -11.34 3.09
C PHE A 9 -33.65 -11.26 2.64
N GLU A 10 -33.86 -10.69 1.45
CA GLU A 10 -35.14 -10.68 0.75
C GLU A 10 -35.32 -12.01 0.01
N GLY A 11 -36.43 -12.69 0.29
CA GLY A 11 -36.64 -14.08 -0.14
C GLY A 11 -35.73 -15.07 0.60
N ARG A 12 -35.79 -16.35 0.20
CA ARG A 12 -34.94 -17.40 0.78
C ARG A 12 -33.54 -17.33 0.15
N PRO A 13 -32.47 -17.06 0.93
CA PRO A 13 -31.12 -17.07 0.38
C PRO A 13 -30.68 -18.49 0.02
N GLY A 14 -29.78 -18.61 -0.94
CA GLY A 14 -29.08 -19.84 -1.24
C GLY A 14 -27.97 -20.07 -0.22
N GLU A 15 -27.83 -21.30 0.26
CA GLU A 15 -26.76 -21.69 1.19
C GLU A 15 -25.89 -22.78 0.56
N LEU A 16 -24.57 -22.63 0.70
CA LEU A 16 -23.57 -23.60 0.27
C LEU A 16 -22.55 -23.78 1.38
N THR A 17 -22.36 -25.01 1.85
CA THR A 17 -21.34 -25.35 2.86
C THR A 17 -20.28 -26.25 2.24
N ILE A 18 -19.01 -25.87 2.36
CA ILE A 18 -17.85 -26.65 1.90
C ILE A 18 -16.79 -26.60 2.99
N GLY A 19 -16.46 -27.75 3.58
CA GLY A 19 -15.52 -27.83 4.70
C GLY A 19 -15.96 -26.92 5.85
N ASP A 20 -15.02 -26.10 6.34
CA ASP A 20 -15.23 -25.21 7.48
C ASP A 20 -15.93 -23.89 7.11
N MET A 21 -16.40 -23.75 5.87
CA MET A 21 -16.96 -22.51 5.33
C MET A 21 -18.41 -22.68 4.88
N LYS A 22 -19.22 -21.66 5.15
CA LYS A 22 -20.59 -21.52 4.65
C LYS A 22 -20.76 -20.20 3.94
N LYS A 23 -21.42 -20.26 2.79
CA LYS A 23 -21.75 -19.13 1.93
C LYS A 23 -23.26 -18.98 1.88
N ILE A 24 -23.75 -17.80 2.23
CA ILE A 24 -25.16 -17.42 2.17
C ILE A 24 -25.28 -16.34 1.10
N SER A 25 -26.04 -16.60 0.03
CA SER A 25 -26.16 -15.68 -1.11
C SER A 25 -27.62 -15.29 -1.34
N GLY A 26 -27.87 -14.00 -1.46
CA GLY A 26 -29.21 -13.49 -1.73
C GLY A 26 -29.18 -12.00 -2.01
N HIS A 27 -30.32 -11.34 -1.79
CA HIS A 27 -30.45 -9.90 -1.95
C HIS A 27 -30.80 -9.26 -0.61
N VAL A 28 -30.34 -8.04 -0.38
CA VAL A 28 -30.76 -7.20 0.75
C VAL A 28 -31.36 -5.91 0.23
N SER A 29 -32.27 -5.32 0.99
CA SER A 29 -32.80 -3.98 0.68
C SER A 29 -31.77 -2.88 0.95
N GLY A 30 -31.90 -1.74 0.26
CA GLY A 30 -31.07 -0.55 0.50
C GLY A 30 -31.04 -0.13 1.99
N ARG A 31 -32.16 -0.28 2.69
CA ARG A 31 -32.27 -0.04 4.13
C ARG A 31 -31.43 -1.01 4.98
N THR A 32 -31.46 -2.31 4.67
CA THR A 32 -30.61 -3.30 5.35
C THR A 32 -29.14 -3.00 5.05
N PHE A 33 -28.84 -2.53 3.84
CA PHE A 33 -27.49 -2.17 3.43
C PHE A 33 -26.93 -0.93 4.15
N ALA A 34 -27.77 0.04 4.49
CA ALA A 34 -27.36 1.15 5.36
C ALA A 34 -26.86 0.65 6.72
N SER A 35 -27.54 -0.34 7.32
CA SER A 35 -27.08 -0.97 8.57
C SER A 35 -25.76 -1.73 8.39
N ILE A 36 -25.53 -2.34 7.22
CA ILE A 36 -24.22 -2.94 6.89
C ILE A 36 -23.11 -1.88 6.89
N ILE A 37 -23.36 -0.70 6.29
CA ILE A 37 -22.39 0.41 6.24
C ILE A 37 -22.08 0.95 7.64
N ASP A 38 -23.06 0.98 8.54
CA ASP A 38 -22.86 1.43 9.93
C ASP A 38 -21.84 0.55 10.65
N HIS A 39 -21.96 -0.78 10.51
CA HIS A 39 -21.26 -1.74 11.36
C HIS A 39 -20.02 -2.38 10.71
N LEU A 40 -19.95 -2.41 9.38
CA LEU A 40 -18.83 -2.99 8.64
C LEU A 40 -18.05 -1.92 7.86
N GLY A 41 -16.73 -2.06 7.84
CA GLY A 41 -15.84 -1.23 7.04
C GLY A 41 -15.09 -2.01 5.95
N LEU A 42 -14.12 -1.32 5.34
CA LEU A 42 -13.21 -1.83 4.31
C LEU A 42 -11.80 -2.08 4.85
N GLU A 43 -11.62 -2.16 6.17
CA GLU A 43 -10.32 -2.37 6.80
C GLU A 43 -9.73 -3.74 6.41
N ALA A 44 -10.60 -4.74 6.26
CA ALA A 44 -10.24 -6.05 5.72
C ALA A 44 -9.86 -6.03 4.23
N ASN A 45 -10.25 -4.98 3.50
CA ASN A 45 -9.89 -4.83 2.10
C ASN A 45 -8.50 -4.21 1.97
N PRO A 46 -7.62 -4.80 1.16
CA PRO A 46 -6.31 -4.21 0.93
C PRO A 46 -6.31 -2.92 0.08
N ARG A 47 -7.45 -2.52 -0.48
CA ARG A 47 -7.59 -1.32 -1.30
C ARG A 47 -8.64 -0.40 -0.72
N GLU A 48 -8.35 0.89 -0.75
CA GLU A 48 -9.34 1.92 -0.47
C GLU A 48 -10.23 2.13 -1.71
N ALA A 49 -11.54 2.20 -1.51
CA ALA A 49 -12.47 2.49 -2.60
C ALA A 49 -12.50 3.99 -2.90
N LYS A 50 -12.61 4.35 -4.18
CA LYS A 50 -12.64 5.75 -4.64
C LYS A 50 -13.75 5.96 -5.67
N VAL A 51 -14.34 7.16 -5.65
CA VAL A 51 -15.30 7.62 -6.65
C VAL A 51 -14.64 7.65 -8.03
N GLY A 52 -15.37 7.17 -9.03
CA GLY A 52 -14.99 7.19 -10.44
C GLY A 52 -16.05 6.54 -11.34
N ALA A 53 -15.69 6.21 -12.58
CA ALA A 53 -16.64 5.72 -13.57
C ALA A 53 -17.47 4.49 -13.13
N VAL A 54 -16.89 3.59 -12.33
CA VAL A 54 -17.61 2.42 -11.79
C VAL A 54 -18.67 2.85 -10.78
N THR A 55 -18.33 3.73 -9.83
CA THR A 55 -19.29 4.20 -8.83
C THR A 55 -20.40 5.02 -9.49
N ASP A 56 -20.06 5.81 -10.51
CA ASP A 56 -21.02 6.63 -11.25
C ASP A 56 -22.04 5.76 -12.01
N ALA A 57 -21.57 4.71 -12.68
CA ALA A 57 -22.44 3.77 -13.40
C ALA A 57 -23.38 2.99 -12.47
N ILE A 58 -22.92 2.66 -11.25
CA ILE A 58 -23.76 2.01 -10.24
C ILE A 58 -24.83 2.99 -9.73
N GLN A 59 -24.46 4.22 -9.39
CA GLN A 59 -25.42 5.25 -8.95
C GLN A 59 -26.43 5.59 -10.05
N GLU A 60 -26.01 5.62 -11.32
CA GLU A 60 -26.90 5.78 -12.47
C GLU A 60 -27.86 4.60 -12.59
N THR A 61 -27.38 3.37 -12.41
CA THR A 61 -28.23 2.17 -12.41
C THR A 61 -29.27 2.24 -11.30
N ILE A 62 -28.89 2.61 -10.06
CA ILE A 62 -29.83 2.76 -8.94
C ILE A 62 -30.90 3.82 -9.26
N ARG A 63 -30.52 4.92 -9.91
CA ARG A 63 -31.43 6.04 -10.21
C ARG A 63 -32.40 5.74 -11.36
N LEU A 64 -31.92 5.09 -12.41
CA LEU A 64 -32.66 4.96 -13.67
C LEU A 64 -33.28 3.57 -13.87
N THR A 65 -32.62 2.52 -13.40
CA THR A 65 -33.04 1.12 -13.58
C THR A 65 -32.73 0.28 -12.34
N PRO A 66 -33.27 0.61 -11.15
CA PRO A 66 -32.95 -0.07 -9.89
C PRO A 66 -33.24 -1.58 -9.93
N GLU A 67 -34.25 -2.00 -10.68
CA GLU A 67 -34.60 -3.40 -10.92
C GLU A 67 -33.51 -4.20 -11.67
N LEU A 68 -32.66 -3.51 -12.44
CA LEU A 68 -31.53 -4.11 -13.14
C LEU A 68 -30.25 -4.14 -12.30
N LEU A 69 -30.22 -3.47 -11.14
CA LEU A 69 -29.04 -3.41 -10.28
C LEU A 69 -28.52 -4.82 -9.92
N PRO A 70 -29.36 -5.80 -9.51
CA PRO A 70 -28.87 -7.14 -9.17
C PRO A 70 -28.14 -7.86 -10.30
N PHE A 71 -28.46 -7.53 -11.55
CA PHE A 71 -27.92 -8.18 -12.74
C PHE A 71 -26.70 -7.44 -13.32
N LYS A 72 -26.57 -6.14 -13.02
CA LYS A 72 -25.48 -5.28 -13.51
C LYS A 72 -24.27 -5.23 -12.57
N THR A 73 -24.43 -5.65 -11.32
CA THR A 73 -23.34 -5.68 -10.33
C THR A 73 -22.92 -7.11 -9.97
N LYS A 74 -21.66 -7.26 -9.55
CA LYS A 74 -21.15 -8.51 -8.94
C LYS A 74 -21.66 -8.73 -7.52
N GLY A 75 -22.38 -7.75 -6.95
CA GLY A 75 -22.82 -7.77 -5.56
C GLY A 75 -21.71 -7.42 -4.57
N VAL A 76 -22.04 -7.49 -3.28
CA VAL A 76 -21.14 -7.17 -2.17
C VAL A 76 -20.81 -8.45 -1.41
N LEU A 77 -19.51 -8.67 -1.19
CA LEU A 77 -19.01 -9.79 -0.41
C LEU A 77 -18.75 -9.35 1.03
N LEU A 78 -19.40 -10.02 1.98
CA LEU A 78 -19.24 -9.83 3.42
C LEU A 78 -18.62 -11.09 4.02
N ALA A 79 -17.78 -10.92 5.04
CA ALA A 79 -17.31 -12.05 5.82
C ALA A 79 -17.20 -11.70 7.30
N VAL A 80 -17.68 -12.61 8.15
CA VAL A 80 -17.69 -12.46 9.60
C VAL A 80 -17.52 -13.82 10.27
N SER A 81 -16.77 -13.87 11.36
CA SER A 81 -16.46 -15.12 12.03
C SER A 81 -17.39 -15.46 13.19
N SER A 82 -18.29 -14.54 13.54
CA SER A 82 -19.31 -14.75 14.56
C SER A 82 -20.69 -14.36 14.02
N TYR A 83 -21.58 -15.35 13.96
CA TYR A 83 -22.94 -15.16 13.48
C TYR A 83 -23.92 -16.12 14.15
N GLU A 84 -25.21 -15.76 14.11
CA GLU A 84 -26.32 -16.59 14.54
C GLU A 84 -27.42 -16.52 13.48
N ALA A 85 -27.85 -17.68 12.98
CA ALA A 85 -29.00 -17.76 12.08
C ALA A 85 -30.29 -17.55 12.90
N LEU A 86 -31.14 -16.63 12.46
CA LEU A 86 -32.43 -16.32 13.06
C LEU A 86 -33.56 -16.70 12.12
N GLU A 87 -34.80 -16.65 12.62
CA GLU A 87 -35.98 -16.86 11.79
C GLU A 87 -36.13 -15.79 10.69
N ARG A 88 -36.84 -16.16 9.61
CA ARG A 88 -37.24 -15.28 8.50
C ARG A 88 -36.03 -14.72 7.72
N ASN A 89 -35.08 -15.59 7.41
CA ASN A 89 -33.88 -15.27 6.60
C ASN A 89 -33.05 -14.12 7.19
N ARG A 90 -33.00 -14.06 8.52
CA ARG A 90 -32.23 -13.07 9.27
C ARG A 90 -30.99 -13.72 9.85
N TYR A 91 -29.89 -12.99 9.87
CA TYR A 91 -28.63 -13.43 10.46
C TYR A 91 -28.13 -12.31 11.36
N ARG A 92 -27.95 -12.63 12.64
CA ARG A 92 -27.26 -11.74 13.57
C ARG A 92 -25.77 -11.92 13.38
N ILE A 93 -25.04 -10.83 13.28
CA ILE A 93 -23.63 -10.81 12.95
C ILE A 93 -22.89 -9.98 13.99
N ALA A 94 -21.69 -10.41 14.33
CA ALA A 94 -20.77 -9.71 15.22
C ALA A 94 -19.36 -9.77 14.63
N PRO A 95 -18.85 -8.70 13.98
CA PRO A 95 -17.48 -8.68 13.50
C PRO A 95 -16.52 -8.74 14.70
N VAL A 96 -15.64 -9.75 14.73
CA VAL A 96 -14.71 -9.96 15.85
C VAL A 96 -13.38 -9.25 15.59
N ASN A 97 -12.92 -9.23 14.33
CA ASN A 97 -11.70 -8.55 13.91
C ASN A 97 -11.92 -7.83 12.57
N GLN A 98 -12.18 -6.52 12.61
CA GLN A 98 -12.43 -5.69 11.42
C GLN A 98 -11.26 -5.67 10.42
N ARG A 99 -10.04 -6.04 10.84
CA ARG A 99 -8.88 -6.10 9.94
C ARG A 99 -8.92 -7.28 8.95
N ILE A 100 -9.78 -8.26 9.17
CA ILE A 100 -9.98 -9.43 8.29
C ILE A 100 -11.44 -9.74 8.01
N GLU A 101 -12.36 -9.21 8.83
CA GLU A 101 -13.81 -9.34 8.69
C GLU A 101 -14.41 -7.99 8.29
N GLY A 102 -15.52 -8.03 7.55
CA GLY A 102 -16.18 -6.83 7.05
C GLY A 102 -16.57 -6.99 5.59
N ILE A 103 -16.41 -5.91 4.82
CA ILE A 103 -16.69 -5.90 3.39
C ILE A 103 -15.40 -6.27 2.66
N LEU A 104 -15.41 -7.40 1.97
CA LEU A 104 -14.23 -7.99 1.32
C LEU A 104 -14.14 -7.72 -0.19
N ASP A 105 -15.22 -7.20 -0.80
CA ASP A 105 -15.15 -6.73 -2.19
C ASP A 105 -14.41 -5.40 -2.26
N GLY A 106 -13.91 -5.02 -3.45
CA GLY A 106 -13.15 -3.79 -3.70
C GLY A 106 -13.81 -2.46 -3.29
N GLY A 107 -14.95 -2.48 -2.58
CA GLY A 107 -15.58 -1.36 -1.90
C GLY A 107 -16.27 -0.36 -2.80
N HIS A 108 -16.06 -0.42 -4.12
CA HIS A 108 -16.69 0.49 -5.08
C HIS A 108 -18.23 0.35 -5.09
N ASN A 109 -18.74 -0.89 -4.98
CA ASN A 109 -20.17 -1.14 -4.86
C ASN A 109 -20.73 -0.48 -3.59
N THR A 110 -20.11 -0.78 -2.44
CA THR A 110 -20.51 -0.22 -1.16
C THR A 110 -20.43 1.30 -1.14
N LEU A 111 -19.33 1.87 -1.63
CA LEU A 111 -19.14 3.32 -1.72
C LEU A 111 -20.21 3.95 -2.61
N ALA A 112 -20.50 3.38 -3.78
CA ALA A 112 -21.52 3.91 -4.69
C ALA A 112 -22.93 3.87 -4.08
N ILE A 113 -23.32 2.74 -3.47
CA ILE A 113 -24.61 2.58 -2.82
C ILE A 113 -24.73 3.50 -1.59
N GLY A 114 -23.68 3.56 -0.78
CA GLY A 114 -23.62 4.43 0.40
C GLY A 114 -23.70 5.91 0.05
N MET A 115 -22.94 6.35 -0.95
CA MET A 115 -23.01 7.73 -1.48
C MET A 115 -24.40 8.06 -1.99
N TYR A 116 -25.08 7.13 -2.66
CA TYR A 116 -26.46 7.32 -3.11
C TYR A 116 -27.43 7.50 -1.94
N ILE A 117 -27.40 6.61 -0.95
CA ILE A 117 -28.28 6.68 0.24
C ILE A 117 -28.04 7.98 1.00
N LEU A 118 -26.77 8.34 1.22
CA LEU A 118 -26.38 9.58 1.90
C LEU A 118 -26.85 10.82 1.11
N SER A 119 -26.68 10.83 -0.21
CA SER A 119 -27.17 11.93 -1.06
C SER A 119 -28.68 12.11 -0.91
N LYS A 120 -29.45 11.01 -0.89
CA LYS A 120 -30.90 11.08 -0.74
C LYS A 120 -31.36 11.55 0.64
N ALA A 121 -30.69 11.11 1.70
CA ALA A 121 -30.97 11.59 3.04
C ALA A 121 -30.70 13.09 3.21
N LEU A 122 -29.58 13.56 2.65
CA LEU A 122 -29.21 14.99 2.65
C LEU A 122 -30.15 15.83 1.78
N GLU A 123 -30.49 15.36 0.57
CA GLU A 123 -31.45 16.04 -0.33
C GLU A 123 -32.82 16.23 0.35
N ALA A 124 -33.30 15.23 1.09
CA ALA A 124 -34.54 15.31 1.86
C ALA A 124 -34.49 16.36 3.00
N ASN A 125 -33.30 16.78 3.40
CA ASN A 125 -33.03 17.80 4.40
C ASN A 125 -32.46 19.10 3.80
N GLU A 126 -32.63 19.32 2.48
CA GLU A 126 -32.14 20.49 1.73
C GLU A 126 -30.61 20.68 1.79
N GLN A 127 -29.88 19.60 2.08
CA GLN A 127 -28.42 19.55 2.11
C GLN A 127 -27.86 18.82 0.89
N LYS A 128 -26.54 18.94 0.68
CA LYS A 128 -25.82 18.24 -0.39
C LYS A 128 -24.55 17.63 0.15
N ILE A 129 -24.17 16.49 -0.43
CA ILE A 129 -22.90 15.87 -0.12
C ILE A 129 -21.73 16.76 -0.56
N SER A 130 -20.70 16.85 0.28
CA SER A 130 -19.52 17.65 -0.02
C SER A 130 -18.75 17.06 -1.21
N HIS A 131 -18.35 17.90 -2.17
CA HIS A 131 -17.45 17.52 -3.27
C HIS A 131 -16.06 17.03 -2.81
N LYS A 132 -15.74 17.21 -1.52
CA LYS A 132 -14.51 16.69 -0.92
C LYS A 132 -14.59 15.18 -0.68
N VAL A 133 -15.78 14.58 -0.56
CA VAL A 133 -15.94 13.14 -0.34
C VAL A 133 -15.66 12.38 -1.63
N LYS A 134 -14.49 11.78 -1.73
CA LYS A 134 -13.97 11.11 -2.93
C LYS A 134 -13.53 9.67 -2.67
N ASN A 135 -13.19 9.30 -1.44
CA ASN A 135 -12.82 7.93 -1.07
C ASN A 135 -13.68 7.40 0.09
N TRP A 136 -13.46 6.15 0.46
CA TRP A 136 -14.22 5.48 1.51
C TRP A 136 -14.00 6.10 2.90
N ASP A 137 -12.77 6.45 3.28
CA ASP A 137 -12.49 7.12 4.55
C ASP A 137 -13.25 8.45 4.69
N GLU A 138 -13.16 9.32 3.69
CA GLU A 138 -13.91 10.58 3.65
C GLU A 138 -15.43 10.33 3.69
N PHE A 139 -15.90 9.29 2.99
CA PHE A 139 -17.29 8.87 3.02
C PHE A 139 -17.72 8.41 4.41
N LYS A 140 -16.92 7.60 5.11
CA LYS A 140 -17.24 7.13 6.46
C LYS A 140 -17.29 8.27 7.47
N VAL A 141 -16.39 9.26 7.35
CA VAL A 141 -16.46 10.49 8.15
C VAL A 141 -17.75 11.25 7.88
N SER A 142 -18.11 11.45 6.60
CA SER A 142 -19.35 12.13 6.22
C SER A 142 -20.60 11.37 6.64
N TRP A 143 -20.60 10.05 6.50
CA TRP A 143 -21.69 9.16 6.89
C TRP A 143 -21.95 9.25 8.39
N LYS A 144 -20.89 9.12 9.20
CA LYS A 144 -20.98 9.24 10.67
C LYS A 144 -21.45 10.62 11.11
N THR A 145 -20.98 11.68 10.44
CA THR A 145 -21.38 13.07 10.76
C THR A 145 -22.87 13.31 10.49
N ASN A 146 -23.44 12.64 9.49
CA ASN A 146 -24.83 12.80 9.07
C ASN A 146 -25.68 11.57 9.44
N HIS A 147 -25.26 10.77 10.42
CA HIS A 147 -25.89 9.50 10.75
C HIS A 147 -27.35 9.68 11.17
N ASP A 148 -27.64 10.66 12.03
CA ASP A 148 -28.99 11.00 12.47
C ASP A 148 -29.92 11.32 11.28
N ILE A 149 -29.40 12.08 10.29
CA ILE A 149 -30.14 12.45 9.07
C ILE A 149 -30.45 11.20 8.23
N VAL A 150 -29.48 10.30 8.10
CA VAL A 150 -29.65 9.03 7.39
C VAL A 150 -30.69 8.16 8.11
N GLU A 151 -30.58 8.00 9.43
CA GLU A 151 -31.52 7.19 10.21
C GLU A 151 -32.96 7.71 10.10
N GLU A 152 -33.15 9.02 10.27
CA GLU A 152 -34.47 9.65 10.12
C GLU A 152 -35.03 9.45 8.71
N TYR A 153 -34.23 9.68 7.68
CA TYR A 153 -34.62 9.45 6.29
C TYR A 153 -35.05 8.00 6.04
N LEU A 154 -34.27 7.02 6.53
CA LEU A 154 -34.64 5.61 6.43
C LEU A 154 -35.99 5.38 7.11
N ILE A 155 -36.23 5.88 8.32
CA ILE A 155 -37.52 5.72 9.03
C ILE A 155 -38.67 6.30 8.21
N GLN A 156 -38.53 7.53 7.70
CA GLN A 156 -39.55 8.20 6.91
C GLN A 156 -39.90 7.43 5.64
N GLU A 157 -38.92 6.81 4.99
CA GLU A 157 -39.11 6.05 3.75
C GLU A 157 -39.72 4.65 3.97
N LYS A 158 -40.01 4.26 5.22
CA LYS A 158 -40.50 2.92 5.53
C LYS A 158 -41.91 2.70 5.05
N GLY A 159 -42.08 1.73 4.14
CA GLY A 159 -43.39 1.32 3.64
C GLY A 159 -44.01 2.27 2.61
N LYS A 160 -43.27 3.29 2.15
CA LYS A 160 -43.68 4.11 1.02
C LYS A 160 -43.52 3.30 -0.28
N ALA A 161 -44.54 3.35 -1.14
CA ALA A 161 -44.41 2.88 -2.51
C ALA A 161 -43.40 3.76 -3.26
N GLU A 162 -42.56 3.14 -4.09
CA GLU A 162 -41.56 3.84 -4.92
C GLU A 162 -40.50 4.63 -4.12
N SER A 163 -40.18 4.18 -2.91
CA SER A 163 -39.11 4.80 -2.12
C SER A 163 -37.77 4.76 -2.89
N PRO A 164 -36.97 5.85 -2.93
CA PRO A 164 -35.68 5.86 -3.62
C PRO A 164 -34.66 4.83 -3.09
N ILE A 165 -34.90 4.31 -1.88
CA ILE A 165 -34.06 3.28 -1.24
C ILE A 165 -34.65 1.86 -1.35
N ASP A 166 -35.74 1.69 -2.09
CA ASP A 166 -36.37 0.40 -2.35
C ASP A 166 -35.76 -0.27 -3.59
N PHE A 167 -34.51 -0.70 -3.44
CA PHE A 167 -33.79 -1.49 -4.44
C PHE A 167 -33.08 -2.66 -3.78
N LEU A 168 -32.82 -3.69 -4.59
CA LEU A 168 -32.18 -4.93 -4.15
C LEU A 168 -30.70 -4.93 -4.49
N ILE A 169 -29.88 -5.30 -3.49
CA ILE A 169 -28.43 -5.38 -3.60
C ILE A 169 -28.04 -6.85 -3.44
N PRO A 170 -27.39 -7.48 -4.43
CA PRO A 170 -26.87 -8.83 -4.26
C PRO A 170 -25.79 -8.84 -3.18
N VAL A 171 -25.94 -9.72 -2.19
CA VAL A 171 -24.99 -9.89 -1.09
C VAL A 171 -24.62 -11.36 -0.97
N GLU A 172 -23.33 -11.60 -0.83
CA GLU A 172 -22.78 -12.88 -0.41
C GLU A 172 -22.19 -12.70 0.99
N LEU A 173 -22.71 -13.45 1.96
CA LEU A 173 -22.22 -13.50 3.33
C LEU A 173 -21.47 -14.81 3.54
N GLN A 174 -20.17 -14.72 3.83
CA GLN A 174 -19.33 -15.85 4.20
C GLN A 174 -19.16 -15.93 5.71
N VAL A 175 -19.37 -17.12 6.25
CA VAL A 175 -19.33 -17.41 7.68
C VAL A 175 -18.74 -18.81 7.93
N PRO A 176 -18.29 -19.13 9.16
CA PRO A 176 -17.93 -20.49 9.52
C PRO A 176 -19.09 -21.47 9.30
N ALA A 177 -18.79 -22.71 8.91
CA ALA A 177 -19.80 -23.75 8.70
C ALA A 177 -20.53 -24.11 10.01
N ASP A 178 -19.78 -24.21 11.11
CA ASP A 178 -20.26 -24.46 12.46
C ASP A 178 -19.56 -23.51 13.44
N MET A 179 -20.35 -22.75 14.20
CA MET A 179 -19.87 -21.80 15.21
C MET A 179 -19.33 -22.49 16.47
N ASN A 180 -19.67 -23.76 16.69
CA ASN A 180 -19.20 -24.54 17.84
C ASN A 180 -17.83 -25.18 17.57
N ASP A 181 -17.41 -25.28 16.31
CA ASP A 181 -16.08 -25.78 15.96
C ASP A 181 -15.05 -24.64 15.98
N THR A 182 -14.37 -24.51 17.12
CA THR A 182 -13.29 -23.53 17.30
C THR A 182 -12.15 -23.68 16.29
N THR A 183 -11.86 -24.90 15.82
CA THR A 183 -10.81 -25.13 14.81
C THR A 183 -11.28 -24.65 13.45
N GLY A 184 -12.51 -25.00 13.06
CA GLY A 184 -13.16 -24.54 11.84
C GLY A 184 -13.28 -23.01 11.77
N VAL A 185 -13.70 -22.35 12.86
CA VAL A 185 -13.75 -20.87 12.94
C VAL A 185 -12.36 -20.25 12.75
N ARG A 186 -11.32 -20.85 13.34
CA ARG A 186 -9.94 -20.39 13.16
C ARG A 186 -9.46 -20.60 11.72
N ASN A 187 -9.77 -21.73 11.11
CA ASN A 187 -9.44 -22.02 9.71
C ASN A 187 -10.14 -21.06 8.76
N PHE A 188 -11.43 -20.79 8.98
CA PHE A 188 -12.19 -19.78 8.25
C PHE A 188 -11.50 -18.41 8.29
N ARG A 189 -11.13 -17.91 9.48
CA ARG A 189 -10.42 -16.63 9.62
C ARG A 189 -9.10 -16.61 8.85
N ASN A 190 -8.35 -17.71 8.85
CA ASN A 190 -7.10 -17.81 8.09
C ASN A 190 -7.33 -17.74 6.56
N HIS A 191 -8.47 -18.21 6.06
CA HIS A 191 -8.81 -18.18 4.63
C HIS A 191 -9.38 -16.84 4.13
N LEU A 192 -9.89 -15.97 5.02
CA LEU A 192 -10.50 -14.70 4.61
C LEU A 192 -9.56 -13.82 3.80
N PHE A 193 -8.27 -13.87 4.14
CA PHE A 193 -7.22 -13.17 3.40
C PHE A 193 -7.15 -13.64 1.95
N ASP A 194 -6.91 -14.94 1.72
CA ASP A 194 -6.78 -15.51 0.38
C ASP A 194 -8.04 -15.28 -0.48
N ILE A 195 -9.22 -15.26 0.15
CA ILE A 195 -10.50 -14.99 -0.50
C ILE A 195 -10.61 -13.52 -0.93
N CYS A 196 -10.26 -12.58 -0.05
CA CYS A 196 -10.25 -11.15 -0.37
C CYS A 196 -9.26 -10.85 -1.50
N GLU A 197 -8.06 -11.45 -1.48
CA GLU A 197 -7.07 -11.30 -2.53
C GLU A 197 -7.54 -11.83 -3.89
N SER A 198 -8.10 -13.06 -3.90
CA SER A 198 -8.54 -13.73 -5.12
C SER A 198 -9.69 -13.00 -5.81
N ARG A 199 -10.45 -12.18 -5.08
CA ARG A 199 -11.53 -11.35 -5.62
C ARG A 199 -11.03 -10.05 -6.27
N ASN A 200 -9.81 -9.61 -5.94
CA ASN A 200 -9.21 -8.35 -6.39
C ASN A 200 -8.21 -8.57 -7.55
N ASN A 201 -8.70 -8.73 -8.78
CA ASN A 201 -7.93 -9.18 -9.97
C ASN A 201 -6.85 -8.21 -10.54
N ASN A 202 -5.85 -7.79 -9.77
CA ASN A 202 -4.62 -7.20 -10.33
C ASN A 202 -3.39 -7.67 -9.55
N VAL A 203 -2.50 -8.41 -10.22
CA VAL A 203 -1.41 -9.20 -9.63
C VAL A 203 -0.39 -8.35 -8.85
N GLU A 204 -0.04 -7.15 -9.33
CA GLU A 204 0.94 -6.29 -8.65
C GLU A 204 0.32 -5.59 -7.43
N LEU A 205 -0.94 -5.16 -7.56
CA LEU A 205 -1.72 -4.63 -6.44
C LEU A 205 -2.01 -5.70 -5.38
N GLN A 206 -2.20 -6.96 -5.79
CA GLN A 206 -2.38 -8.11 -4.87
C GLN A 206 -1.15 -8.32 -3.99
N LEU A 207 0.06 -8.17 -4.52
CA LEU A 207 1.25 -8.37 -3.70
C LEU A 207 1.46 -7.22 -2.68
N SER A 208 1.24 -5.97 -3.07
CA SER A 208 1.39 -4.83 -2.12
C SER A 208 0.37 -4.90 -1.00
N ALA A 209 -0.87 -5.20 -1.37
CA ALA A 209 -1.98 -5.56 -0.50
C ALA A 209 -1.58 -6.62 0.53
N LYS A 210 -1.02 -7.74 0.05
CA LYS A 210 -0.55 -8.84 0.87
C LYS A 210 0.47 -8.41 1.91
N VAL A 211 1.48 -7.68 1.46
CA VAL A 211 2.59 -7.26 2.32
C VAL A 211 2.08 -6.33 3.41
N HIS A 212 1.21 -5.38 3.07
CA HIS A 212 0.56 -4.49 4.04
C HIS A 212 -0.32 -5.27 5.03
N GLN A 213 -1.23 -6.12 4.55
CA GLN A 213 -2.17 -6.83 5.43
C GLN A 213 -1.46 -7.84 6.35
N ASN A 214 -0.37 -8.48 5.92
CA ASN A 214 0.48 -9.30 6.80
C ASN A 214 1.23 -8.49 7.86
N GLY A 215 1.18 -7.15 7.81
CA GLY A 215 1.86 -6.26 8.74
C GLY A 215 3.35 -6.05 8.45
N TYR A 216 3.85 -6.50 7.30
CA TYR A 216 5.28 -6.40 6.99
C TYR A 216 5.76 -4.96 6.77
N PHE A 217 4.85 -4.01 6.53
CA PHE A 217 5.18 -2.58 6.49
C PHE A 217 5.11 -1.92 7.86
N ASN A 218 4.42 -2.48 8.85
CA ASN A 218 4.07 -1.80 10.10
C ASN A 218 5.30 -1.24 10.84
N GLU A 219 6.35 -2.06 10.98
CA GLU A 219 7.59 -1.65 11.64
C GLU A 219 8.29 -0.51 10.88
N LEU A 220 8.36 -0.61 9.55
CA LEU A 220 8.99 0.41 8.70
C LEU A 220 8.17 1.70 8.66
N GLU A 221 6.84 1.61 8.62
CA GLU A 221 5.92 2.74 8.67
C GLU A 221 6.05 3.47 10.00
N LEU A 222 6.03 2.75 11.12
CA LEU A 222 6.21 3.33 12.45
C LEU A 222 7.54 4.07 12.55
N MET A 223 8.65 3.43 12.15
CA MET A 223 9.97 4.06 12.16
C MET A 223 10.05 5.27 11.23
N MET A 224 9.38 5.22 10.07
CA MET A 224 9.35 6.35 9.14
C MET A 224 8.58 7.52 9.75
N ARG A 225 7.42 7.28 10.37
CA ARG A 225 6.65 8.33 11.05
C ARG A 225 7.42 8.95 12.20
N GLU A 226 8.12 8.13 12.99
CA GLU A 226 8.99 8.62 14.08
C GLU A 226 10.18 9.45 13.56
N HIS A 227 10.72 9.10 12.39
CA HIS A 227 11.85 9.80 11.79
C HIS A 227 11.45 11.09 11.07
N ASN A 228 10.43 11.01 10.20
CA ASN A 228 9.94 12.10 9.38
C ASN A 228 8.46 11.87 9.00
N GLU A 229 7.57 12.47 9.78
CA GLU A 229 6.11 12.38 9.60
C GLU A 229 5.65 12.91 8.23
N ASN A 230 6.28 13.99 7.72
CA ASN A 230 5.91 14.57 6.42
C ASN A 230 6.13 13.58 5.27
N ILE A 231 7.30 12.92 5.22
CA ILE A 231 7.57 11.90 4.20
C ILE A 231 6.65 10.68 4.42
N ALA A 232 6.42 10.28 5.66
CA ALA A 232 5.55 9.15 5.99
C ALA A 232 4.12 9.32 5.47
N ASP A 233 3.55 10.53 5.61
CA ASP A 233 2.21 10.87 5.12
C ASP A 233 2.13 10.97 3.59
N ARG A 234 3.26 11.26 2.93
CA ARG A 234 3.32 11.26 1.47
C ARG A 234 3.43 9.86 0.89
N ILE A 235 3.77 8.83 1.68
CA ILE A 235 3.85 7.45 1.21
C ILE A 235 2.47 6.80 1.21
N GLU A 236 2.09 6.23 0.07
CA GLU A 236 0.90 5.41 -0.12
C GLU A 236 1.18 4.00 0.39
N TRP A 237 0.96 3.78 1.71
CA TRP A 237 1.18 2.50 2.39
C TRP A 237 0.11 1.47 2.02
N LYS A 238 -1.12 1.95 1.82
CA LYS A 238 -2.27 1.20 1.32
C LYS A 238 -2.71 1.80 -0.02
N THR A 239 -3.03 0.95 -0.99
CA THR A 239 -3.49 1.42 -2.30
C THR A 239 -4.73 2.31 -2.17
N ASN A 240 -4.67 3.50 -2.77
CA ASN A 240 -5.63 4.60 -2.77
C ASN A 240 -5.80 5.38 -1.45
N ASP A 241 -4.88 5.27 -0.49
CA ASP A 241 -4.94 6.04 0.77
C ASP A 241 -4.61 7.54 0.62
N GLY A 242 -4.08 7.96 -0.54
CA GLY A 242 -3.87 9.37 -0.88
C GLY A 242 -2.41 9.83 -0.94
N GLY A 243 -1.44 8.97 -0.61
CA GLY A 243 -0.02 9.27 -0.73
C GLY A 243 0.42 9.65 -2.15
N ALA A 244 1.38 10.57 -2.26
CA ALA A 244 1.97 10.99 -3.54
C ALA A 244 3.17 10.12 -3.97
N VAL A 245 3.74 9.36 -3.05
CA VAL A 245 4.89 8.48 -3.22
C VAL A 245 4.40 7.05 -3.07
N LYS A 246 4.74 6.16 -4.00
CA LYS A 246 4.32 4.77 -3.89
C LYS A 246 5.20 4.03 -2.88
N VAL A 247 4.62 3.19 -2.01
CA VAL A 247 5.43 2.37 -1.08
C VAL A 247 6.48 1.52 -1.79
N GLN A 248 6.22 1.08 -3.03
CA GLN A 248 7.20 0.33 -3.82
C GLN A 248 8.49 1.12 -4.12
N ASP A 249 8.43 2.45 -4.13
CA ASP A 249 9.60 3.32 -4.29
C ASP A 249 10.48 3.24 -3.04
N LEU A 250 9.88 3.29 -1.84
CA LEU A 250 10.58 3.10 -0.58
C LEU A 250 11.15 1.67 -0.47
N ILE A 251 10.37 0.65 -0.85
CA ILE A 251 10.82 -0.75 -0.80
C ILE A 251 11.98 -0.98 -1.77
N ALA A 252 12.00 -0.33 -2.95
CA ALA A 252 13.16 -0.37 -3.82
C ALA A 252 14.41 0.18 -3.12
N LEU A 253 14.31 1.32 -2.40
CA LEU A 253 15.43 1.87 -1.63
C LEU A 253 15.86 0.98 -0.46
N SER A 254 14.91 0.30 0.20
CA SER A 254 15.20 -0.61 1.32
C SER A 254 16.15 -1.77 0.95
N TRP A 255 16.24 -2.11 -0.33
CA TRP A 255 17.20 -3.12 -0.80
C TRP A 255 18.66 -2.69 -0.76
N ILE A 256 18.96 -1.40 -0.54
CA ILE A 256 20.32 -0.93 -0.29
C ILE A 256 20.87 -1.58 1.01
N PRO A 257 20.24 -1.39 2.19
CA PRO A 257 20.68 -2.07 3.41
C PRO A 257 20.28 -3.54 3.48
N LEU A 258 19.10 -3.95 2.99
CA LEU A 258 18.63 -5.34 3.14
C LEU A 258 19.53 -6.37 2.44
N GLN A 259 20.30 -5.97 1.42
CA GLN A 259 21.30 -6.84 0.79
C GLN A 259 22.40 -7.30 1.74
N LEU A 260 22.64 -6.58 2.84
CA LEU A 260 23.60 -6.98 3.84
C LEU A 260 23.01 -8.04 4.78
N VAL A 261 21.69 -8.24 4.85
CA VAL A 261 21.09 -9.22 5.78
C VAL A 261 21.62 -10.63 5.49
N ASN A 262 21.98 -11.34 6.55
CA ASN A 262 22.45 -12.72 6.43
C ASN A 262 21.40 -13.66 5.80
N PRO A 263 21.84 -14.71 5.10
CA PRO A 263 21.28 -16.05 5.11
C PRO A 263 19.93 -16.31 5.80
N VAL A 264 18.75 -16.33 5.15
CA VAL A 264 17.49 -16.72 5.84
C VAL A 264 16.83 -17.96 5.24
N ARG A 265 16.10 -18.72 6.05
CA ARG A 265 15.31 -19.86 5.60
C ARG A 265 14.09 -19.39 4.80
N GLU A 266 13.70 -20.15 3.79
CA GLU A 266 12.46 -19.90 3.07
C GLU A 266 11.24 -20.39 3.87
N ALA A 267 10.16 -19.60 3.83
CA ALA A 267 8.91 -19.92 4.53
C ALA A 267 8.25 -21.21 4.00
N LYS A 268 8.29 -21.43 2.67
CA LYS A 268 7.63 -22.57 2.01
C LYS A 268 8.42 -23.87 2.12
N ASP A 269 9.74 -23.77 2.29
CA ASP A 269 10.65 -24.91 2.39
C ASP A 269 11.83 -24.53 3.29
N PRO A 270 11.78 -24.85 4.59
CA PRO A 270 12.82 -24.46 5.55
C PRO A 270 14.21 -25.04 5.26
N LYS A 271 14.33 -26.00 4.32
CA LYS A 271 15.63 -26.52 3.86
C LYS A 271 16.29 -25.63 2.81
N LYS A 272 15.54 -24.72 2.19
CA LYS A 272 16.05 -23.74 1.25
C LYS A 272 16.41 -22.45 1.96
N ILE A 273 17.45 -21.82 1.42
CA ILE A 273 17.98 -20.56 1.91
C ILE A 273 17.74 -19.49 0.86
N PHE A 274 17.17 -18.38 1.29
CA PHE A 274 17.13 -17.14 0.54
C PHE A 274 18.31 -16.27 0.96
N ASN A 275 19.12 -15.84 -0.01
CA ASN A 275 20.27 -14.98 0.23
C ASN A 275 19.98 -13.55 -0.26
N PRO A 276 19.76 -12.58 0.64
CA PRO A 276 19.51 -11.19 0.27
C PRO A 276 20.62 -10.56 -0.59
N SER A 277 21.87 -11.02 -0.46
CA SER A 277 23.00 -10.49 -1.23
C SER A 277 22.96 -10.83 -2.73
N GLU A 278 22.05 -11.71 -3.17
CA GLU A 278 21.84 -12.07 -4.58
C GLU A 278 20.82 -11.15 -5.28
N PHE A 279 20.31 -10.15 -4.57
CA PHE A 279 19.45 -9.12 -5.15
C PHE A 279 20.16 -8.42 -6.32
N LYS A 280 19.42 -8.20 -7.41
CA LYS A 280 19.92 -7.44 -8.56
C LYS A 280 19.56 -5.97 -8.39
N GLU A 281 20.55 -5.14 -8.16
CA GLU A 281 20.46 -3.70 -7.93
C GLU A 281 19.72 -2.95 -9.05
N THR A 282 19.83 -3.42 -10.29
CA THR A 282 19.08 -2.87 -11.43
C THR A 282 17.57 -2.98 -11.28
N TYR A 283 17.03 -3.86 -10.42
CA TYR A 283 15.59 -3.95 -10.15
C TYR A 283 15.04 -2.69 -9.49
N MET A 284 15.85 -1.94 -8.74
CA MET A 284 15.43 -0.68 -8.11
C MET A 284 14.87 0.31 -9.14
N TYR A 285 15.44 0.32 -10.35
CA TYR A 285 14.93 1.10 -11.48
C TYR A 285 14.00 0.30 -12.38
N SER A 286 14.42 -0.91 -12.79
CA SER A 286 13.81 -1.64 -13.89
C SER A 286 12.58 -2.48 -13.50
N SER A 287 12.42 -2.80 -12.21
CA SER A 287 11.37 -3.71 -11.75
C SER A 287 11.03 -3.57 -10.27
N LYS A 288 10.30 -2.49 -9.93
CA LYS A 288 9.81 -2.24 -8.56
C LYS A 288 8.92 -3.37 -8.03
N GLY A 289 8.11 -4.00 -8.90
CA GLY A 289 7.35 -5.21 -8.54
C GLY A 289 8.22 -6.41 -8.13
N GLN A 290 9.41 -6.61 -8.73
CA GLN A 290 10.34 -7.64 -8.27
C GLN A 290 10.98 -7.29 -6.93
N CYS A 291 11.26 -6.01 -6.67
CA CYS A 291 11.73 -5.55 -5.35
C CYS A 291 10.72 -5.92 -4.25
N LEU A 292 9.44 -5.65 -4.50
CA LEU A 292 8.36 -6.02 -3.58
C LEU A 292 8.20 -7.54 -3.41
N LYS A 293 8.36 -8.31 -4.49
CA LYS A 293 8.29 -9.78 -4.44
C LYS A 293 9.41 -10.39 -3.62
N LEU A 294 10.64 -9.90 -3.79
CA LEU A 294 11.76 -10.34 -2.97
C LEU A 294 11.59 -9.88 -1.52
N PHE A 295 10.97 -8.71 -1.30
CA PHE A 295 10.71 -8.19 0.04
C PHE A 295 9.72 -9.08 0.78
N GLU A 296 8.60 -9.44 0.14
CA GLU A 296 7.65 -10.41 0.71
C GLU A 296 8.31 -11.75 1.00
N ARG A 297 9.17 -12.25 0.09
CA ARG A 297 9.91 -13.49 0.30
C ARG A 297 10.82 -13.41 1.53
N LEU A 298 11.55 -12.30 1.71
CA LEU A 298 12.38 -12.05 2.89
C LEU A 298 11.53 -11.99 4.17
N MET A 299 10.52 -11.14 4.19
CA MET A 299 9.69 -10.90 5.37
C MET A 299 8.89 -12.14 5.77
N SER A 300 8.50 -13.00 4.81
CA SER A 300 7.79 -14.24 5.11
C SER A 300 8.62 -15.29 5.86
N SER A 301 9.95 -15.15 5.86
CA SER A 301 10.87 -16.08 6.51
C SER A 301 10.62 -16.20 8.01
N PRO A 302 10.65 -17.42 8.58
CA PRO A 302 10.60 -17.61 10.03
C PRO A 302 11.84 -17.08 10.76
N ASP A 303 12.92 -16.75 10.05
CA ASP A 303 14.10 -16.09 10.62
C ASP A 303 13.96 -14.56 10.66
N VAL A 304 12.90 -14.02 10.05
CA VAL A 304 12.66 -12.57 9.90
C VAL A 304 11.45 -12.11 10.68
N SER A 305 10.34 -12.85 10.59
CA SER A 305 9.09 -12.47 11.24
C SER A 305 8.41 -13.64 11.95
N GLU A 306 7.64 -13.31 12.98
CA GLU A 306 6.78 -14.25 13.70
C GLU A 306 5.34 -13.71 13.80
N LYS A 307 4.37 -14.59 14.03
CA LYS A 307 2.97 -14.13 14.21
C LYS A 307 2.86 -13.30 15.48
N SER A 308 2.25 -12.14 15.36
CA SER A 308 1.97 -11.26 16.50
C SER A 308 0.99 -11.94 17.47
N ALA A 309 1.16 -11.73 18.77
CA ALA A 309 0.32 -12.37 19.78
C ALA A 309 -1.13 -11.87 19.69
N GLY A 310 -2.05 -12.76 19.26
CA GLY A 310 -3.49 -12.45 19.18
C GLY A 310 -3.94 -11.71 17.92
N ASP A 311 -3.03 -11.46 16.97
CA ASP A 311 -3.35 -10.85 15.67
C ASP A 311 -2.95 -11.79 14.52
N TYR A 312 -3.48 -11.56 13.32
CA TYR A 312 -3.14 -12.30 12.10
C TYR A 312 -1.89 -11.71 11.40
N THR A 313 -1.45 -10.53 11.83
CA THR A 313 -0.24 -9.86 11.38
C THR A 313 1.03 -10.53 11.91
N LYS A 314 2.17 -10.10 11.40
CA LYS A 314 3.48 -10.59 11.81
C LYS A 314 4.39 -9.45 12.26
N ASP A 315 5.07 -9.68 13.37
CA ASP A 315 6.09 -8.80 13.91
C ASP A 315 7.45 -9.15 13.32
N ILE A 316 8.23 -8.14 12.96
CA ILE A 316 9.62 -8.33 12.56
C ILE A 316 10.43 -8.63 13.83
N ILE A 317 11.23 -9.69 13.82
CA ILE A 317 12.07 -10.11 14.96
C ILE A 317 13.56 -10.04 14.65
N ASN A 318 13.92 -9.99 13.36
CA ASN A 318 15.31 -9.99 12.93
C ASN A 318 15.96 -8.62 13.06
N GLU A 319 17.05 -8.55 13.82
CA GLU A 319 17.75 -7.31 14.16
C GLU A 319 18.49 -6.70 12.96
N GLU A 320 18.98 -7.51 12.02
CA GLU A 320 19.58 -7.02 10.77
C GLU A 320 18.52 -6.36 9.90
N VAL A 321 17.30 -6.92 9.85
CA VAL A 321 16.17 -6.31 9.13
C VAL A 321 15.69 -5.03 9.82
N LYS A 322 15.51 -5.04 11.15
CA LYS A 322 15.11 -3.84 11.90
C LYS A 322 16.10 -2.68 11.73
N SER A 323 17.39 -2.98 11.84
CA SER A 323 18.43 -1.97 11.63
C SER A 323 18.51 -1.50 10.17
N SER A 324 18.23 -2.39 9.20
CA SER A 324 18.05 -1.99 7.79
C SER A 324 16.86 -1.06 7.59
N PHE A 325 15.75 -1.25 8.31
CA PHE A 325 14.61 -0.34 8.26
C PHE A 325 14.96 1.04 8.81
N LYS A 326 15.72 1.12 9.91
CA LYS A 326 16.25 2.40 10.43
C LYS A 326 17.14 3.14 9.44
N ILE A 327 17.94 2.43 8.65
CA ILE A 327 18.69 3.05 7.54
C ILE A 327 17.72 3.53 6.46
N THR A 328 16.72 2.70 6.14
CA THR A 328 15.74 2.97 5.08
C THR A 328 14.93 4.25 5.36
N THR A 329 14.65 4.60 6.61
CA THR A 329 13.93 5.86 6.93
C THR A 329 14.71 7.11 6.51
N ILE A 330 16.03 7.04 6.46
CA ILE A 330 16.92 8.16 6.09
C ILE A 330 17.10 8.26 4.56
N LEU A 331 16.94 7.16 3.83
CA LEU A 331 17.22 7.11 2.39
C LEU A 331 16.38 8.09 1.55
N PRO A 332 15.07 8.32 1.81
CA PRO A 332 14.28 9.33 1.09
C PRO A 332 14.89 10.73 1.12
N GLU A 333 15.37 11.18 2.28
CA GLU A 333 15.99 12.50 2.43
C GLU A 333 17.32 12.59 1.68
N LEU A 334 18.13 11.52 1.74
CA LEU A 334 19.38 11.44 0.97
C LEU A 334 19.10 11.42 -0.54
N TYR A 335 18.03 10.78 -0.97
CA TYR A 335 17.63 10.74 -2.39
C TYR A 335 17.25 12.15 -2.85
N ASP A 336 16.40 12.84 -2.09
CA ASP A 336 15.98 14.21 -2.38
C ASP A 336 17.17 15.19 -2.36
N TYR A 337 18.11 15.01 -1.44
CA TYR A 337 19.35 15.78 -1.37
C TYR A 337 20.21 15.60 -2.62
N ILE A 338 20.43 14.36 -3.10
CA ILE A 338 21.16 14.10 -4.35
C ILE A 338 20.36 14.64 -5.54
N TYR A 339 19.05 14.42 -5.58
CA TYR A 339 18.15 14.84 -6.64
C TYR A 339 18.21 16.36 -6.87
N ALA A 340 18.12 17.14 -5.80
CA ALA A 340 18.14 18.59 -5.85
C ALA A 340 19.50 19.17 -6.31
N ARG A 341 20.60 18.46 -6.05
CA ARG A 341 21.97 18.89 -6.39
C ARG A 341 22.50 18.27 -7.68
N PHE A 342 21.80 17.29 -8.27
CA PHE A 342 22.32 16.44 -9.34
C PHE A 342 22.82 17.23 -10.55
N ALA A 343 22.02 18.20 -11.01
CA ALA A 343 22.37 19.01 -12.18
C ALA A 343 23.60 19.88 -11.93
N ASP A 344 23.70 20.49 -10.74
CA ASP A 344 24.81 21.36 -10.38
C ASP A 344 26.10 20.55 -10.21
N LEU A 345 26.03 19.37 -9.59
CA LEU A 345 27.15 18.44 -9.48
C LEU A 345 27.63 17.98 -10.87
N TYR A 346 26.70 17.67 -11.77
CA TYR A 346 27.05 17.27 -13.13
C TYR A 346 27.72 18.43 -13.90
N ASN A 347 27.15 19.63 -13.82
CA ASN A 347 27.67 20.80 -14.53
C ASN A 347 28.99 21.31 -13.94
N GLY A 348 29.16 21.24 -12.63
CA GLY A 348 30.40 21.59 -11.93
C GLY A 348 31.58 20.68 -12.28
N ASN A 349 31.31 19.53 -12.89
CA ASN A 349 32.29 18.66 -13.51
C ASN A 349 32.24 18.81 -15.04
N ASP A 350 32.42 20.01 -15.60
CA ASP A 350 32.48 20.26 -17.06
C ASP A 350 31.32 19.64 -17.88
N GLY A 351 30.13 19.60 -17.29
CA GLY A 351 28.93 19.02 -17.87
C GLY A 351 28.00 20.07 -18.50
N SER A 352 27.07 19.62 -19.34
CA SER A 352 25.95 20.42 -19.82
C SER A 352 24.64 19.65 -19.64
N PHE A 353 24.24 19.40 -18.39
CA PHE A 353 23.14 18.50 -18.03
C PHE A 353 21.82 18.86 -18.73
N GLY A 354 21.47 20.15 -18.76
CA GLY A 354 20.25 20.64 -19.41
C GLY A 354 20.22 20.48 -20.93
N ARG A 355 21.36 20.18 -21.59
CA ARG A 355 21.42 19.89 -23.02
C ARG A 355 21.12 18.43 -23.36
N ILE A 356 21.12 17.54 -22.36
CA ILE A 356 20.76 16.13 -22.56
C ILE A 356 19.28 16.06 -22.96
N GLY A 357 18.98 15.38 -24.07
CA GLY A 357 17.64 15.38 -24.67
C GLY A 357 16.54 14.92 -23.70
N ALA A 358 16.79 13.87 -22.90
CA ALA A 358 15.86 13.38 -21.90
C ALA A 358 15.61 14.40 -20.77
N VAL A 359 16.67 15.09 -20.30
CA VAL A 359 16.59 16.12 -19.26
C VAL A 359 15.81 17.33 -19.77
N LYS A 360 16.14 17.83 -20.96
CA LYS A 360 15.44 18.95 -21.59
C LYS A 360 13.94 18.65 -21.77
N LYS A 361 13.61 17.45 -22.26
CA LYS A 361 12.22 17.03 -22.45
C LYS A 361 11.44 16.93 -21.13
N LEU A 362 12.06 16.41 -20.07
CA LEU A 362 11.45 16.35 -18.74
C LEU A 362 11.19 17.76 -18.19
N ASN A 363 12.21 18.62 -18.20
CA ASN A 363 12.12 19.95 -17.61
C ASN A 363 11.16 20.88 -18.37
N ASN A 364 11.00 20.73 -19.69
CA ASN A 364 10.02 21.49 -20.46
C ASN A 364 8.57 21.09 -20.14
N LYS A 365 8.34 19.85 -19.68
CA LYS A 365 7.00 19.36 -19.34
C LYS A 365 6.62 19.65 -17.89
N THR A 366 7.60 19.71 -16.99
CA THR A 366 7.37 19.88 -15.55
C THR A 366 7.39 21.35 -15.16
N LYS A 367 6.21 21.93 -14.90
CA LYS A 367 6.07 23.33 -14.46
C LYS A 367 6.42 23.52 -12.99
N ASN A 368 5.91 22.65 -12.12
CA ASN A 368 6.13 22.70 -10.68
C ASN A 368 7.10 21.59 -10.30
N LYS A 369 8.38 21.94 -10.19
CA LYS A 369 9.45 21.00 -9.81
C LYS A 369 9.41 20.81 -8.30
N LYS A 370 9.44 19.56 -7.86
CA LYS A 370 9.44 19.17 -6.45
C LYS A 370 10.40 18.02 -6.23
N THR A 371 10.91 17.90 -5.02
CA THR A 371 11.66 16.70 -4.65
C THR A 371 10.73 15.48 -4.61
N PRO A 372 11.21 14.28 -4.98
CA PRO A 372 10.38 13.09 -5.06
C PRO A 372 9.70 12.71 -3.74
N PHE A 373 10.44 12.63 -2.63
CA PHE A 373 9.96 12.04 -1.38
C PHE A 373 9.38 13.03 -0.36
N ASP A 374 10.01 14.19 -0.18
CA ASP A 374 9.57 15.24 0.75
C ASP A 374 8.59 16.21 0.08
N GLY A 375 8.75 16.45 -1.21
CA GLY A 375 7.79 17.22 -2.01
C GLY A 375 8.10 18.71 -2.01
N GLU A 376 9.31 19.05 -1.56
CA GLU A 376 9.80 20.40 -1.43
C GLU A 376 9.97 21.05 -2.80
N PRO A 377 9.54 22.30 -2.98
CA PRO A 377 9.71 23.01 -4.24
C PRO A 377 11.18 23.14 -4.65
N ILE A 378 11.47 22.80 -5.91
CA ILE A 378 12.78 23.02 -6.52
C ILE A 378 12.71 24.30 -7.36
N LYS A 379 13.73 25.16 -7.26
CA LYS A 379 13.81 26.41 -8.03
C LYS A 379 13.66 26.14 -9.52
N SER A 380 12.94 27.02 -10.22
CA SER A 380 12.55 26.82 -11.61
C SER A 380 13.72 26.71 -12.59
N ASP A 381 14.84 27.36 -12.27
CA ASP A 381 16.09 27.39 -13.03
C ASP A 381 16.95 26.12 -12.86
N VAL A 382 16.74 25.34 -11.80
CA VAL A 382 17.45 24.08 -11.56
C VAL A 382 16.86 22.97 -12.43
N ASN A 383 17.70 22.24 -13.16
CA ASN A 383 17.25 21.10 -13.97
C ASN A 383 17.00 19.87 -13.09
N ILE A 384 15.80 19.30 -13.16
CA ILE A 384 15.50 18.02 -12.52
C ILE A 384 15.94 16.85 -13.40
N SER A 385 16.27 15.71 -12.78
CA SER A 385 16.79 14.52 -13.46
C SER A 385 15.73 13.42 -13.59
N PRO A 386 15.73 12.65 -14.70
CA PRO A 386 15.15 11.32 -14.73
C PRO A 386 15.79 10.37 -13.69
N ASP A 387 15.01 9.50 -13.06
CA ASP A 387 15.48 8.56 -12.04
C ASP A 387 16.58 7.61 -12.54
N GLY A 388 16.53 7.23 -13.82
CA GLY A 388 17.50 6.30 -14.41
C GLY A 388 18.94 6.80 -14.37
N PHE A 389 19.15 8.11 -14.25
CA PHE A 389 20.47 8.69 -14.00
C PHE A 389 20.86 8.72 -12.52
N ILE A 390 19.88 8.83 -11.61
CA ILE A 390 20.14 8.99 -10.18
C ILE A 390 20.32 7.64 -9.49
N LEU A 391 19.42 6.68 -9.72
CA LEU A 391 19.37 5.43 -8.96
C LEU A 391 20.69 4.64 -8.96
N PRO A 392 21.44 4.49 -10.07
CA PRO A 392 22.72 3.79 -10.02
C PRO A 392 23.75 4.52 -9.16
N LEU A 393 23.79 5.87 -9.20
CA LEU A 393 24.64 6.66 -8.30
C LEU A 393 24.20 6.51 -6.84
N PHE A 394 22.90 6.62 -6.58
CA PHE A 394 22.31 6.52 -5.25
C PHE A 394 22.59 5.17 -4.58
N TYR A 395 22.59 4.09 -5.37
CA TYR A 395 22.97 2.75 -4.90
C TYR A 395 24.39 2.70 -4.29
N GLY A 396 25.29 3.61 -4.70
CA GLY A 396 26.62 3.74 -4.14
C GLY A 396 26.65 3.92 -2.62
N LEU A 397 25.57 4.44 -2.01
CA LEU A 397 25.41 4.57 -0.56
C LEU A 397 25.54 3.23 0.20
N GLN A 398 25.29 2.08 -0.45
CA GLN A 398 25.53 0.77 0.18
C GLN A 398 26.98 0.64 0.67
N ALA A 399 27.95 1.24 -0.02
CA ALA A 399 29.36 1.22 0.37
C ALA A 399 29.62 1.84 1.76
N LEU A 400 28.71 2.70 2.22
CA LEU A 400 28.80 3.36 3.52
C LEU A 400 28.16 2.55 4.64
N LEU A 401 27.63 1.35 4.36
CA LEU A 401 27.02 0.47 5.33
C LEU A 401 27.99 -0.61 5.79
N GLU A 402 27.91 -0.96 7.07
CA GLU A 402 28.70 -2.04 7.66
C GLU A 402 27.88 -2.87 8.65
N LYS A 403 28.31 -4.12 8.86
CA LYS A 403 27.79 -4.96 9.94
C LYS A 403 28.52 -4.66 11.23
N LYS A 404 27.77 -4.34 12.28
CA LYS A 404 28.29 -4.16 13.64
C LYS A 404 27.72 -5.24 14.55
N LYS A 405 28.50 -5.67 15.54
CA LYS A 405 28.00 -6.50 16.64
C LYS A 405 27.72 -5.62 17.86
N ILE A 406 26.46 -5.53 18.26
CA ILE A 406 26.04 -4.80 19.46
C ILE A 406 25.27 -5.77 20.35
N ASN A 407 25.69 -5.91 21.60
CA ASN A 407 25.05 -6.80 22.59
C ASN A 407 24.85 -8.24 22.08
N GLY A 408 25.84 -8.78 21.36
CA GLY A 408 25.79 -10.14 20.79
C GLY A 408 24.91 -10.29 19.55
N LYS A 409 24.21 -9.24 19.13
CA LYS A 409 23.37 -9.20 17.92
C LYS A 409 24.12 -8.50 16.78
N THR A 410 23.96 -9.02 15.57
CA THR A 410 24.46 -8.34 14.37
C THR A 410 23.42 -7.33 13.93
N ILE A 411 23.87 -6.10 13.67
CA ILE A 411 23.06 -5.02 13.10
C ILE A 411 23.76 -4.47 11.86
N ILE A 412 23.00 -3.79 11.01
CA ILE A 412 23.52 -3.03 9.87
C ILE A 412 23.44 -1.55 10.24
N ASP A 413 24.53 -0.82 10.05
CA ASP A 413 24.62 0.58 10.44
C ASP A 413 25.54 1.35 9.49
N TRP A 414 25.48 2.67 9.53
CA TRP A 414 26.38 3.53 8.77
C TRP A 414 27.81 3.45 9.33
N ALA A 415 28.78 3.27 8.44
CA ALA A 415 30.22 3.35 8.74
C ALA A 415 30.71 4.80 8.92
N THR A 416 29.95 5.76 8.38
CA THR A 416 30.18 7.20 8.50
C THR A 416 28.85 7.93 8.35
N ASP A 417 28.74 9.16 8.85
CA ASP A 417 27.58 10.00 8.55
C ASP A 417 27.45 10.16 7.02
N PRO A 418 26.31 9.74 6.42
CA PRO A 418 26.16 9.72 4.97
C PRO A 418 26.08 11.12 4.38
N LYS A 419 25.52 12.10 5.10
CA LYS A 419 25.36 13.46 4.59
C LYS A 419 26.71 14.19 4.57
N ILE A 420 27.49 14.07 5.65
CA ILE A 420 28.86 14.60 5.72
C ILE A 420 29.73 13.97 4.61
N PHE A 421 29.59 12.66 4.40
CA PHE A 421 30.30 11.97 3.32
C PHE A 421 29.92 12.52 1.95
N LEU A 422 28.62 12.68 1.67
CA LEU A 422 28.14 13.23 0.40
C LEU A 422 28.60 14.68 0.20
N ASP A 423 28.52 15.54 1.22
CA ASP A 423 28.99 16.93 1.12
C ASP A 423 30.48 17.00 0.74
N LYS A 424 31.29 16.07 1.25
CA LYS A 424 32.73 16.01 0.98
C LYS A 424 33.08 15.42 -0.39
N HIS A 425 32.43 14.32 -0.78
CA HIS A 425 32.91 13.47 -1.88
C HIS A 425 32.02 13.43 -3.12
N LEU A 426 30.73 13.79 -3.01
CA LEU A 426 29.76 13.56 -4.08
C LEU A 426 30.12 14.30 -5.38
N SER A 427 30.76 15.48 -5.30
CA SER A 427 31.22 16.21 -6.49
C SER A 427 32.25 15.42 -7.28
N ASN A 428 33.24 14.82 -6.61
CA ASN A 428 34.29 14.04 -7.27
C ASN A 428 33.72 12.74 -7.84
N ILE A 429 32.87 12.06 -7.06
CA ILE A 429 32.18 10.84 -7.50
C ILE A 429 31.32 11.12 -8.75
N MET A 430 30.61 12.25 -8.79
CA MET A 430 29.84 12.67 -9.96
C MET A 430 30.73 12.85 -11.19
N GLY A 431 31.93 13.41 -11.03
CA GLY A 431 32.90 13.59 -12.12
C GLY A 431 33.28 12.28 -12.83
N GLU A 432 33.44 11.19 -12.07
CA GLU A 432 33.66 9.85 -12.61
C GLU A 432 32.37 9.27 -13.21
N TYR A 433 31.27 9.35 -12.45
CA TYR A 433 29.99 8.74 -12.82
C TYR A 433 29.39 9.32 -14.12
N LYS A 434 29.53 10.64 -14.36
CA LYS A 434 29.03 11.28 -15.60
C LYS A 434 29.63 10.66 -16.87
N GLY A 435 30.84 10.10 -16.81
CA GLY A 435 31.49 9.45 -17.96
C GLY A 435 30.69 8.27 -18.50
N LEU A 436 29.89 7.63 -17.65
CA LEU A 436 29.05 6.48 -18.00
C LEU A 436 27.85 6.87 -18.87
N PHE A 437 27.47 8.15 -18.89
CA PHE A 437 26.32 8.60 -19.67
C PHE A 437 26.60 8.47 -21.15
N ALA A 438 27.82 8.81 -21.58
CA ALA A 438 28.24 8.67 -22.97
C ALA A 438 28.19 7.19 -23.43
N LEU A 439 28.58 6.25 -22.56
CA LEU A 439 28.51 4.81 -22.83
C LEU A 439 27.07 4.31 -23.00
N CYS A 440 26.10 5.04 -22.45
CA CYS A 440 24.67 4.74 -22.52
C CYS A 440 23.92 5.71 -23.44
N ASP A 441 24.60 6.36 -24.38
CA ASP A 441 24.04 7.33 -25.34
C ASP A 441 23.24 8.48 -24.69
N TYR A 442 23.59 8.83 -23.45
CA TYR A 442 22.85 9.78 -22.62
C TYR A 442 21.35 9.41 -22.46
N ASP A 443 21.03 8.12 -22.49
CA ASP A 443 19.69 7.60 -22.29
C ASP A 443 19.51 7.11 -20.83
N PRO A 444 18.64 7.75 -20.03
CA PRO A 444 18.42 7.34 -18.65
C PRO A 444 17.86 5.92 -18.51
N GLN A 445 17.14 5.41 -19.52
CA GLN A 445 16.65 4.02 -19.50
C GLN A 445 17.78 3.02 -19.61
N LYS A 446 18.81 3.33 -20.41
CA LYS A 446 20.01 2.50 -20.54
C LYS A 446 20.87 2.59 -19.29
N VAL A 447 21.14 3.80 -18.79
CA VAL A 447 21.92 4.01 -17.55
C VAL A 447 21.28 3.28 -16.37
N GLY A 448 19.97 3.45 -16.18
CA GLY A 448 19.26 2.84 -15.05
C GLY A 448 19.15 1.31 -15.11
N LYS A 449 19.34 0.69 -16.29
CA LYS A 449 19.32 -0.77 -16.51
C LYS A 449 20.70 -1.40 -16.65
N ALA A 450 21.76 -0.58 -16.73
CA ALA A 450 23.11 -1.07 -16.91
C ALA A 450 23.75 -1.39 -15.55
N GLU A 451 23.96 -2.67 -15.26
CA GLU A 451 24.62 -3.17 -14.04
C GLU A 451 25.98 -2.49 -13.78
N GLN A 452 26.73 -2.23 -14.86
CA GLN A 452 28.02 -1.55 -14.77
C GLN A 452 27.91 -0.13 -14.15
N CYS A 453 26.79 0.57 -14.31
CA CYS A 453 26.59 1.88 -13.72
C CYS A 453 26.51 1.82 -12.19
N TYR A 454 25.81 0.81 -11.66
CA TYR A 454 25.69 0.59 -10.23
C TYR A 454 27.02 0.14 -9.62
N LYS A 455 27.72 -0.80 -10.28
CA LYS A 455 29.04 -1.28 -9.86
C LYS A 455 30.08 -0.16 -9.81
N ASN A 456 30.12 0.69 -10.82
CA ASN A 456 31.04 1.84 -10.84
C ASN A 456 30.72 2.81 -9.69
N ALA A 457 29.46 3.21 -9.52
CA ALA A 457 29.08 4.08 -8.41
C ALA A 457 29.47 3.47 -7.05
N LEU A 458 29.15 2.20 -6.82
CA LEU A 458 29.53 1.50 -5.59
C LEU A 458 31.04 1.52 -5.35
N ASN A 459 31.85 1.30 -6.39
CA ASN A 459 33.30 1.32 -6.28
C ASN A 459 33.84 2.74 -6.00
N SER A 460 33.32 3.78 -6.65
CA SER A 460 33.73 5.17 -6.38
C SER A 460 33.43 5.57 -4.93
N PHE A 461 32.26 5.20 -4.40
CA PHE A 461 31.95 5.43 -2.98
C PHE A 461 32.90 4.66 -2.05
N LYS A 462 33.20 3.38 -2.34
CA LYS A 462 34.18 2.58 -1.56
C LYS A 462 35.57 3.23 -1.55
N MET A 463 36.03 3.71 -2.71
CA MET A 463 37.34 4.36 -2.83
C MET A 463 37.41 5.65 -2.02
N ALA A 464 36.38 6.51 -2.11
CA ALA A 464 36.30 7.73 -1.31
C ALA A 464 36.23 7.44 0.21
N LEU A 465 35.47 6.42 0.63
CA LEU A 465 35.42 6.01 2.04
C LEU A 465 36.77 5.48 2.53
N MET A 466 37.49 4.72 1.71
CA MET A 466 38.82 4.22 2.04
C MET A 466 39.84 5.37 2.18
N GLN A 467 39.76 6.40 1.33
CA GLN A 467 40.60 7.60 1.45
C GLN A 467 40.36 8.31 2.79
N ASP A 468 39.11 8.45 3.24
CA ASP A 468 38.79 9.02 4.55
C ASP A 468 39.33 8.20 5.71
N LYS A 469 39.35 6.87 5.58
CA LYS A 469 39.92 5.97 6.60
C LYS A 469 41.44 6.02 6.66
N ILE A 470 42.12 6.31 5.54
CA ILE A 470 43.59 6.45 5.48
C ILE A 470 44.04 7.83 5.96
N ALA A 471 43.22 8.86 5.75
CA ALA A 471 43.52 10.24 6.15
C ALA A 471 43.30 10.51 7.66
N LYS A 472 42.68 9.58 8.38
CA LYS A 472 42.54 9.58 9.85
C LYS A 472 43.61 8.70 10.47
#